data_AF-A0A9E1VPE8-F1
#
_entry.id   AF-A0A9E1VPE8-F1
#
_cell.length_a   1.000
_cell.length_b   1.000
_cell.length_c   1.000
_cell.angle_alpha   90.00
_cell.angle_beta   90.00
_cell.angle_gamma   90.00
#
_symmetry.space_group_name_H-M   'P 1'
#
loop_
_entity.id
_entity.type
_entity.pdbx_description
1 polymer ?
#
loop_
_entity_poly.entity_id
_entity_poly.type
_entity_poly.pdbx_seq_one_letter_code
_entity_poly.pdbx_strand_id
1 'polypeptide(L)' 'RFWRSAKVERIYLNEYQNISELTTDVDDYIEFYNYKRFHQTLDYKKPMNVYQESIKLNQNKKMAS' A
#
# COMPACT_ATOMS: atom_id res chain seq x y z
N ARG A 1 0.92 -8.16 6.07
CA ARG A 1 -0.57 -8.09 6.17
C ARG A 1 -1.25 -7.72 4.86
N PHE A 2 -0.62 -6.90 4.00
CA PHE A 2 -1.17 -6.40 2.72
C PHE A 2 -2.01 -7.42 1.93
N TRP A 3 -1.39 -8.51 1.44
CA TRP A 3 -2.07 -9.50 0.59
C TRP A 3 -3.23 -10.22 1.26
N ARG A 4 -3.20 -10.38 2.59
CA ARG A 4 -4.33 -10.95 3.32
C ARG A 4 -5.54 -10.01 3.26
N SER A 5 -5.32 -8.72 3.49
CA SER A 5 -6.37 -7.71 3.39
C SER A 5 -6.87 -7.56 1.95
N ALA A 6 -5.98 -7.47 0.95
CA ALA A 6 -6.37 -7.34 -0.46
C ALA A 6 -7.28 -8.48 -0.91
N LYS A 7 -6.93 -9.73 -0.55
CA LYS A 7 -7.74 -10.90 -0.92
C LYS A 7 -9.13 -10.86 -0.27
N VAL A 8 -9.21 -10.56 1.02
CA VAL A 8 -10.49 -10.58 1.76
C VAL A 8 -11.38 -9.38 1.41
N GLU A 9 -10.80 -8.20 1.24
CA GLU A 9 -11.55 -6.94 1.06
C GLU A 9 -11.94 -6.66 -0.39
N ARG A 10 -11.25 -7.27 -1.37
CA ARG A 10 -11.50 -7.07 -2.81
C ARG A 10 -11.77 -8.40 -3.50
N ILE A 11 -10.75 -9.26 -3.56
CA ILE A 11 -10.75 -10.40 -4.50
C ILE A 11 -11.83 -11.44 -4.16
N TYR A 12 -12.03 -11.77 -2.89
CA TYR A 12 -13.00 -12.78 -2.47
C TYR A 12 -14.44 -12.27 -2.42
N LEU A 13 -14.64 -10.95 -2.45
CA LEU A 13 -15.97 -10.33 -2.38
C LEU A 13 -16.49 -9.89 -3.76
N ASN A 14 -15.61 -9.85 -4.77
CA ASN A 14 -15.92 -9.39 -6.12
C ASN A 14 -15.84 -10.55 -7.11
N GLU A 15 -16.74 -10.54 -8.09
CA GLU A 15 -16.61 -11.34 -9.30
C GLU A 15 -16.07 -10.45 -10.42
N TYR A 16 -15.08 -10.95 -11.16
CA TYR A 16 -14.45 -10.21 -12.26
C TYR A 16 -14.79 -10.90 -13.58
N GLN A 17 -15.23 -10.11 -14.56
CA GLN A 17 -15.58 -10.62 -15.89
C GLN A 17 -14.34 -10.95 -16.72
N ASN A 18 -13.22 -10.28 -16.45
CA ASN A 18 -11.96 -10.50 -17.14
C ASN A 18 -10.76 -10.07 -16.28
N ILE A 19 -9.56 -10.44 -16.73
CA ILE A 19 -8.31 -10.15 -16.03
C ILE A 19 -8.03 -8.63 -15.97
N SER A 20 -8.46 -7.85 -16.97
CA SER A 20 -8.24 -6.40 -17.00
C SER A 20 -8.98 -5.70 -15.86
N GLU A 21 -10.20 -6.12 -15.58
CA GLU A 21 -11.01 -5.63 -14.46
C GLU A 21 -10.34 -5.93 -13.11
N LEU A 22 -9.92 -7.19 -12.90
CA LEU A 22 -9.19 -7.60 -11.70
C LEU A 22 -7.91 -6.78 -11.51
N THR A 23 -7.15 -6.55 -12.59
CA THR A 23 -5.90 -5.79 -12.54
C THR A 23 -6.17 -4.35 -12.10
N THR A 24 -7.20 -3.72 -12.69
CA THR A 24 -7.59 -2.35 -12.37
C THR A 24 -8.01 -2.21 -10.90
N ASP A 25 -8.87 -3.13 -10.40
CA ASP A 25 -9.32 -3.08 -9.00
C ASP A 25 -8.17 -3.33 -8.01
N VAL A 26 -7.21 -4.19 -8.37
CA VAL A 26 -6.00 -4.43 -7.55
C VAL A 26 -5.12 -3.18 -7.52
N ASP A 27 -4.92 -2.51 -8.65
CA ASP A 27 -4.14 -1.26 -8.72
C ASP A 27 -4.78 -0.16 -7.87
N ASP A 28 -6.10 0.01 -7.98
CA ASP A 28 -6.88 0.95 -7.16
C ASP A 28 -6.75 0.64 -5.66
N TYR A 29 -6.77 -0.64 -5.30
CA TYR A 29 -6.61 -1.07 -3.91
C TYR A 29 -5.18 -0.83 -3.40
N ILE A 30 -4.15 -1.05 -4.22
CA ILE A 30 -2.76 -0.73 -3.86
C ILE A 30 -2.62 0.77 -3.60
N GLU A 31 -3.17 1.62 -4.47
CA GLU A 31 -3.15 3.07 -4.28
C GLU A 31 -3.85 3.47 -2.97
N PHE A 32 -5.06 2.95 -2.75
CA PHE A 32 -5.80 3.17 -1.51
C PHE A 32 -5.01 2.75 -0.27
N TYR A 33 -4.47 1.53 -0.28
CA TYR A 33 -3.72 0.99 0.86
C TYR A 33 -2.49 1.86 1.18
N ASN A 34 -1.75 2.28 0.15
CA ASN A 34 -0.49 3.01 0.33
C ASN A 34 -0.68 4.50 0.67
N TYR A 35 -1.70 5.15 0.10
CA TYR A 35 -1.83 6.60 0.14
C TYR A 35 -3.04 7.12 0.92
N LYS A 36 -4.02 6.26 1.24
CA LYS A 36 -5.29 6.68 1.85
C LYS A 36 -5.54 5.97 3.19
N ARG A 37 -5.16 4.70 3.32
CA ARG A 37 -5.37 3.90 4.54
C ARG A 37 -4.40 4.25 5.66
N PHE A 38 -4.93 4.45 6.85
CA PHE A 38 -4.14 4.59 8.07
C PHE A 38 -3.90 3.23 8.73
N HIS A 39 -2.68 3.02 9.21
CA HIS A 39 -2.29 1.77 9.86
C HIS A 39 -1.89 2.02 11.31
N GLN A 40 -2.60 1.39 12.25
CA GLN A 40 -2.30 1.51 13.68
C GLN A 40 -0.88 1.06 14.02
N THR A 41 -0.36 0.04 13.33
CA THR A 41 1.03 -0.44 13.50
C THR A 41 2.08 0.53 12.98
N LEU A 42 1.66 1.57 12.24
CA LEU A 42 2.49 2.65 11.72
C LEU A 42 2.15 3.98 12.41
N ASP A 43 1.71 3.94 13.67
CA ASP A 43 1.29 5.12 14.44
C ASP A 43 0.22 5.94 13.72
N TYR A 44 -0.76 5.26 13.12
CA TYR A 44 -1.80 5.87 12.29
C TYR A 44 -1.24 6.73 11.15
N LYS A 45 -0.08 6.35 10.59
CA LYS A 45 0.42 6.89 9.32
C LYS A 45 0.01 6.01 8.14
N LYS A 46 0.15 6.60 6.95
CA LYS A 46 0.00 5.93 5.66
C LYS A 46 1.29 5.20 5.30
N PRO A 47 1.24 3.99 4.70
CA PRO A 47 2.44 3.23 4.36
C PRO A 47 3.42 4.01 3.48
N MET A 48 2.91 4.76 2.50
CA MET A 48 3.78 5.55 1.62
C MET A 48 4.51 6.68 2.37
N ASN A 49 3.87 7.31 3.36
CA ASN A 49 4.53 8.35 4.17
C ASN A 49 5.72 7.77 4.93
N VAL A 50 5.54 6.61 5.56
CA VAL A 50 6.61 5.91 6.29
C VAL A 50 7.74 5.50 5.34
N TYR A 51 7.41 5.00 4.15
CA TYR A 51 8.40 4.67 3.13
C TYR A 51 9.20 5.91 2.71
N GLN A 52 8.54 7.02 2.38
CA GLN A 52 9.22 8.27 2.00
C GLN A 52 10.11 8.82 3.12
N GLU A 53 9.66 8.77 4.38
CA GLU A 53 10.48 9.12 5.55
C GLU A 53 11.74 8.25 5.62
N SER A 54 11.63 6.94 5.41
CA SER A 54 12.77 6.01 5.42
C SER A 54 13.78 6.30 4.30
N ILE A 55 13.32 6.67 3.10
CA ILE A 55 14.19 7.01 1.98
C ILE A 55 14.99 8.27 2.29
N LYS A 56 14.34 9.31 2.83
CA LYS A 56 15.01 10.56 3.25
C LYS A 56 16.08 10.30 4.31
N LEU A 57 15.75 9.48 5.32
CA LEU A 57 16.70 9.12 6.38
C LEU A 57 17.94 8.40 5.81
N ASN A 58 17.75 7.47 4.86
CA ASN A 58 18.85 6.76 4.23
C ASN A 58 19.71 7.67 3.36
N GLN A 59 19.11 8.62 2.63
CA GLN A 59 19.83 9.64 1.87
C GLN A 59 20.69 10.51 2.78
N ASN A 60 20.14 10.98 3.90
CA ASN A 60 20.86 11.79 4.87
C ASN A 60 22.05 11.04 5.49
N LYS A 61 21.87 9.76 5.83
CA LYS A 61 22.96 8.91 6.32
C LYS A 61 24.09 8.76 5.30
N LYS A 62 23.75 8.63 4.01
CA LYS A 62 24.74 8.51 2.94
C LYS A 62 25.54 9.80 2.73
N MET A 63 24.91 10.97 2.92
CA MET A 63 25.59 12.28 2.79
C MET A 63 26.48 12.61 3.99
N ALA A 64 26.20 12.02 5.16
CA ALA A 64 26.98 12.23 6.38
C ALA A 64 28.15 11.24 6.54
N SER A 65 28.31 10.30 5.60
CA SER A 65 29.41 9.33 5.52
C SER A 65 30.38 9.70 4.40
#